data_AF-A0A382T7R1-F1
#
_entry.id   AF-A0A382T7R1-F1
#
_cell.length_a   1.000
_cell.length_b   1.000
_cell.length_c   1.000
_cell.angle_alpha   90.00
_cell.angle_beta   90.00
_cell.angle_gamma   90.00
#
_symmetry.space_group_name_H-M   'P 1'
#
loop_
_entity.id
_entity.type
_entity.pdbx_description
1 polymer ?
#
loop_
_entity_poly.entity_id
_entity_poly.type
_entity_poly.pdbx_seq_one_letter_code
_entity_poly.pdbx_strand_id
1 'polypeptide(L)' 'MDSKNKNTNRSSNWLDTPELYSWLRKAAFNSQGFNPQSYQNKPVIGICNSWSELTHCNQNLRQLAEAVKRGVWQA' A
#
# COMPACT_ATOMS: atom_id res chain seq x y z
N MET A 1 -15.23 -22.91 -8.00
CA MET A 1 -15.46 -21.95 -6.90
C MET A 1 -15.33 -20.53 -7.44
N ASP A 2 -16.48 -19.88 -7.61
CA ASP A 2 -16.80 -18.46 -7.74
C ASP A 2 -15.75 -17.48 -8.28
N SER A 3 -15.88 -17.17 -9.58
CA SER A 3 -15.27 -16.06 -10.31
C SER A 3 -15.99 -14.72 -10.10
N LYS A 4 -16.61 -14.50 -8.93
CA LYS A 4 -17.32 -13.24 -8.65
C LYS A 4 -16.32 -12.17 -8.20
N ASN A 5 -15.99 -11.30 -9.15
CA ASN A 5 -15.27 -10.03 -8.98
C ASN A 5 -13.81 -10.17 -8.52
N LYS A 6 -12.95 -10.77 -9.37
CA LYS A 6 -11.50 -10.68 -9.19
C LYS A 6 -11.11 -9.21 -9.27
N ASN A 7 -10.76 -8.62 -8.13
CA ASN A 7 -10.18 -7.30 -8.08
C ASN A 7 -8.91 -7.27 -8.96
N THR A 8 -8.98 -6.61 -10.12
CA THR A 8 -7.94 -6.64 -11.17
C THR A 8 -6.75 -5.74 -10.88
N ASN A 9 -6.56 -5.35 -9.62
CA ASN A 9 -5.47 -4.49 -9.23
C ASN A 9 -4.13 -5.22 -9.38
N ARG A 10 -3.10 -4.52 -9.88
CA ARG A 10 -1.73 -5.07 -9.97
C ARG A 10 -1.21 -5.56 -8.61
N SER A 11 -1.69 -4.99 -7.50
CA SER A 11 -1.32 -5.38 -6.15
C SER A 11 -1.78 -6.81 -5.81
N SER A 12 -2.95 -7.23 -6.30
CA SER A 12 -3.45 -8.60 -6.10
C SER A 12 -2.57 -9.62 -6.81
N ASN A 13 -2.01 -9.30 -7.98
CA ASN A 13 -1.04 -10.18 -8.65
C ASN A 13 0.26 -10.37 -7.85
N TRP A 14 0.59 -9.45 -6.93
CA TRP A 14 1.73 -9.56 -6.04
C TRP A 14 1.36 -10.15 -4.66
N LEU A 15 0.16 -9.91 -4.15
CA LEU A 15 -0.24 -10.33 -2.80
C LEU A 15 -1.02 -11.64 -2.77
N ASP A 16 -1.70 -12.02 -3.85
CA ASP A 16 -2.65 -13.14 -3.90
C ASP A 16 -2.20 -14.23 -4.88
N THR A 17 -0.94 -14.64 -4.75
CA THR A 17 -0.39 -15.79 -5.47
C THR A 17 -0.47 -17.07 -4.60
N PRO A 18 -0.58 -18.27 -5.20
CA PRO A 18 -0.78 -19.51 -4.43
C PRO A 18 0.48 -20.03 -3.70
N GLU A 19 1.63 -19.40 -3.89
CA GLU A 19 2.92 -19.86 -3.35
C GLU A 19 3.26 -19.24 -1.98
N LEU A 20 4.29 -19.80 -1.33
CA LEU A 20 4.86 -19.30 -0.06
C LEU A 20 5.16 -17.79 -0.06
N TYR A 21 5.51 -17.22 -1.22
CA TYR A 21 5.83 -15.79 -1.35
C TYR A 21 4.64 -14.87 -1.04
N SER A 22 3.42 -15.27 -1.36
CA SER A 22 2.19 -14.53 -1.01
C SER A 22 2.03 -14.44 0.50
N TRP A 23 2.25 -15.55 1.20
CA TRP A 23 2.23 -15.60 2.66
C TRP A 23 3.33 -14.74 3.27
N LEU A 24 4.57 -14.82 2.77
CA LEU A 24 5.70 -14.01 3.26
C LEU A 24 5.47 -12.51 3.10
N ARG A 25 4.92 -12.07 1.95
CA ARG A 25 4.59 -10.65 1.70
C ARG A 25 3.51 -10.15 2.67
N LYS A 26 2.48 -10.95 2.92
CA LYS A 26 1.43 -10.65 3.90
C LYS A 26 1.97 -10.61 5.33
N ALA A 27 2.86 -11.53 5.69
CA ALA A 27 3.53 -11.53 6.99
C ALA A 27 4.37 -10.27 7.21
N ALA A 28 5.08 -9.78 6.18
CA ALA A 28 5.85 -8.53 6.24
C ALA A 28 4.98 -7.28 6.38
N PHE A 29 3.73 -7.32 5.88
CA PHE A 29 2.76 -6.25 6.11
C PHE A 29 2.22 -6.28 7.54
N ASN A 30 1.90 -7.49 8.03
CA ASN A 30 1.42 -7.68 9.39
C ASN A 30 2.46 -7.23 10.44
N SER A 31 3.76 -7.48 10.23
CA SER A 31 4.82 -7.04 11.15
C SER A 31 4.98 -5.51 11.22
N GLN A 32 4.50 -4.78 10.20
CA GLN A 32 4.44 -3.31 10.18
C GLN A 32 3.11 -2.75 10.73
N GLY A 33 2.21 -3.62 11.20
CA GLY A 33 0.91 -3.24 11.74
C GLY A 33 -0.22 -3.14 10.73
N PHE A 34 -0.02 -3.57 9.47
CA PHE A 34 -1.10 -3.61 8.47
C PHE A 34 -1.84 -4.95 8.55
N ASN A 35 -3.13 -4.91 8.89
CA ASN A 35 -3.99 -6.09 8.92
C ASN A 35 -4.57 -6.42 7.52
N PRO A 36 -5.13 -7.62 7.28
CA PRO A 36 -5.75 -7.97 6.00
C PRO A 36 -6.80 -6.96 5.50
N GLN A 37 -7.56 -6.35 6.42
CA GLN A 37 -8.57 -5.33 6.11
C GLN A 37 -7.97 -4.03 5.52
N SER A 38 -6.66 -3.84 5.67
CA SER A 38 -5.92 -2.69 5.14
C SER A 38 -5.63 -2.81 3.64
N TYR A 39 -5.45 -4.02 3.12
CA TYR A 39 -4.96 -4.24 1.75
C TYR A 39 -5.78 -5.25 0.93
N GLN A 40 -6.52 -6.16 1.56
CA GLN A 40 -7.28 -7.17 0.84
C GLN A 40 -8.46 -6.53 0.11
N ASN A 41 -8.57 -6.79 -1.19
CA ASN A 41 -9.57 -6.19 -2.07
C ASN A 41 -9.57 -4.64 -2.08
N LYS A 42 -8.47 -4.01 -1.67
CA LYS A 42 -8.29 -2.55 -1.68
C LYS A 42 -7.11 -2.17 -2.59
N PRO A 43 -7.13 -0.97 -3.20
CA PRO A 43 -5.97 -0.48 -3.94
C PRO A 43 -4.79 -0.24 -2.98
N VAL A 44 -3.58 -0.61 -3.41
CA VAL A 44 -2.34 -0.30 -2.66
C VAL A 44 -1.71 0.94 -3.28
N ILE A 45 -1.62 2.01 -2.50
CA ILE A 45 -1.15 3.32 -2.97
C ILE A 45 0.29 3.55 -2.52
N GLY A 46 1.20 3.70 -3.47
CA GLY A 46 2.57 4.15 -3.21
C GLY A 46 2.63 5.68 -3.21
N ILE A 47 2.94 6.27 -2.05
CA ILE A 47 3.17 7.72 -1.93
C ILE A 47 4.66 7.98 -2.18
N CYS A 48 5.01 8.19 -3.45
CA CYS A 48 6.37 8.54 -3.84
C CYS A 48 6.72 9.94 -3.32
N ASN A 49 7.67 10.03 -2.39
CA ASN A 49 8.06 11.27 -1.73
C ASN A 49 9.51 11.60 -2.05
N SER A 50 9.75 12.70 -2.77
CA SER A 50 11.07 13.21 -3.13
C SER A 50 11.61 14.26 -2.15
N TRP A 51 11.10 14.25 -0.91
CA TRP A 51 11.65 15.05 0.18
C TRP A 51 13.14 14.79 0.37
N SER A 52 13.90 15.87 0.53
CA SER A 52 15.31 15.85 0.93
C SER A 52 15.64 17.12 1.68
N GLU A 53 16.54 17.04 2.65
CA GLU A 53 17.05 18.22 3.39
C GLU A 53 17.91 19.12 2.48
N LEU A 54 18.44 18.58 1.38
CA LEU A 54 19.25 19.31 0.41
C LEU A 54 18.40 20.09 -0.62
N THR A 55 17.08 19.89 -0.65
CA THR A 55 16.19 20.51 -1.66
C THR A 55 15.09 21.34 -0.98
N HIS A 56 15.36 22.64 -0.81
CA HIS A 56 14.43 23.57 -0.12
C HIS A 56 13.01 23.57 -0.72
N CYS A 57 12.87 23.45 -2.05
CA CYS A 57 11.56 23.35 -2.72
C CYS A 57 10.71 22.17 -2.25
N ASN A 58 11.35 21.10 -1.77
CA ASN A 58 10.69 19.86 -1.35
C ASN A 58 10.60 19.72 0.18
N GLN A 59 11.03 20.73 0.95
CA GLN A 59 11.16 20.65 2.40
C GLN A 59 9.87 20.19 3.11
N ASN A 60 8.71 20.61 2.60
CA ASN A 60 7.40 20.31 3.19
C ASN A 60 6.76 19.00 2.72
N LEU A 61 7.40 18.25 1.80
CA LEU A 61 6.78 17.06 1.21
C LEU A 61 6.57 15.92 2.21
N ARG A 62 7.28 15.87 3.35
CA ARG A 62 6.94 14.92 4.44
C ARG A 62 5.57 15.17 5.03
N GLN A 63 5.23 16.42 5.32
CA GLN A 63 3.92 16.78 5.88
C GLN A 63 2.81 16.55 4.87
N LEU A 64 3.08 16.87 3.59
CA LEU A 64 2.15 16.59 2.50
C LEU A 64 1.90 15.09 2.33
N ALA A 65 2.94 14.25 2.35
CA ALA A 65 2.80 12.80 2.26
C ALA A 65 1.94 12.22 3.39
N GLU A 66 2.08 12.73 4.63
CA GLU A 66 1.23 12.32 5.74
C GLU A 66 -0.23 12.77 5.55
N ALA A 67 -0.48 13.95 4.99
CA ALA A 67 -1.82 14.41 4.65
C ALA A 67 -2.47 13.53 3.56
N VAL A 68 -1.71 13.22 2.50
CA VAL A 68 -2.14 12.29 1.44
C VAL A 68 -2.46 10.92 2.03
N LYS A 69 -1.59 10.38 2.89
CA LYS A 69 -1.80 9.10 3.58
C LYS A 69 -3.12 9.09 4.35
N ARG A 70 -3.43 10.15 5.11
CA ARG A 70 -4.74 10.28 5.80
C ARG A 70 -5.92 10.29 4.83
N GLY A 71 -5.81 11.02 3.72
CA GLY A 71 -6.85 11.04 2.69
C GLY A 71 -7.09 9.67 2.06
N VAL A 72 -6.03 8.91 1.78
CA VAL A 72 -6.14 7.53 1.26
C VAL A 72 -6.89 6.62 2.23
N TRP A 73 -6.71 6.78 3.55
CA TRP A 73 -7.42 5.99 4.56
C TRP A 73 -8.89 6.34 4.73
N GLN A 74 -9.29 7.57 4.38
CA GLN A 74 -10.67 8.05 4.53
C GLN A 74 -11.57 7.67 3.35
N ALA A 75 -10.98 7.27 2.22
CA ALA A 75 -11.68 6.95 0.97
C ALA A 75 -12.33 5.56 0.96
#